data_AF-A0A2P4XBY4-F1
#
_entry.id   AF-A0A2P4XBY4-F1
#
_cell.length_a   1.000
_cell.length_b   1.000
_cell.length_c   1.000
_cell.angle_alpha   90.00
_cell.angle_beta   90.00
_cell.angle_gamma   90.00
#
_symmetry.space_group_name_H-M   'P 1'
#
loop_
_entity.id
_entity.type
_entity.pdbx_description
1 polymer ?
#
loop_
_entity_poly.entity_id
_entity_poly.type
_entity_poly.pdbx_seq_one_letter_code
_entity_poly.pdbx_strand_id
1 'polypeptide(L)'
;MLRLSSPRTTCMTLLVVALYRDSATGDCIGYKNQGEKAAADYDQTIDSGNTAWMLTASALVMIMTPGVAFFYAGLAGEEMASNTIMMSFVSMAMVTIQFWAFGYSAAFGTQGVFGWAGYNHVGETPSGTYGTGIPHIVYAFFQTQFAAITPAELSGGIVGRMKFGTYLIFIFLWT
;
A
#
# COMPACT_ATOMS: atom_id res chain seq x y z
N MET A 1 23.19 -28.36 35.93
CA MET A 1 21.83 -27.92 35.55
C MET A 1 21.94 -27.01 34.34
N LEU A 2 22.04 -27.59 33.13
CA LEU A 2 21.95 -26.84 31.88
C LEU A 2 20.46 -26.52 31.66
N ARG A 3 20.06 -25.26 31.82
CA ARG A 3 18.73 -24.82 31.39
C ARG A 3 18.64 -25.07 29.89
N LEU A 4 17.78 -26.00 29.48
CA LEU A 4 17.28 -26.10 28.12
C LEU A 4 16.55 -24.78 27.84
N SER A 5 17.27 -23.82 27.27
CA SER A 5 16.69 -22.61 26.69
C SER A 5 15.72 -23.06 25.61
N SER A 6 14.44 -22.70 25.76
CA SER A 6 13.43 -22.95 24.75
C SER A 6 13.89 -22.36 23.41
N PRO A 7 13.65 -23.04 22.27
CA PRO A 7 14.03 -22.52 20.94
C PRO A 7 13.39 -21.16 20.62
N ARG A 8 12.27 -20.78 21.29
CA ARG A 8 11.70 -19.43 21.17
C ARG A 8 12.60 -18.34 21.76
N THR A 9 13.34 -18.65 22.82
CA THR A 9 14.17 -17.67 23.52
C THR A 9 15.42 -17.35 22.70
N THR A 10 16.01 -18.32 21.98
CA THR A 10 17.25 -18.12 21.23
C THR A 10 17.12 -17.14 20.06
N CYS A 11 16.00 -17.16 19.32
CA CYS A 11 15.75 -16.23 18.22
C CYS A 11 15.51 -14.78 18.70
N MET A 12 15.00 -14.62 19.93
CA MET A 12 14.62 -13.33 20.51
C MET A 12 15.72 -12.69 21.39
N THR A 13 16.69 -13.49 21.89
CA THR A 13 17.71 -13.03 22.87
C THR A 13 19.04 -12.61 22.23
N LEU A 14 19.25 -12.86 20.93
CA LEU A 14 20.35 -12.26 20.19
C LEU A 14 19.90 -10.89 19.69
N LEU A 15 20.65 -9.87 20.08
CA LEU A 15 20.52 -8.43 19.77
C LEU A 15 20.64 -8.09 18.26
N VAL A 16 20.18 -8.97 17.38
CA VAL A 16 20.27 -8.85 15.94
C VAL A 16 18.84 -8.91 15.38
N VAL A 17 18.32 -7.74 15.06
CA VAL A 17 17.02 -7.44 14.40
C VAL A 17 16.84 -8.17 13.05
N ALA A 18 17.82 -8.99 12.64
CA ALA A 18 17.94 -9.59 11.32
C ALA A 18 17.63 -11.10 11.27
N LEU A 19 17.04 -11.74 12.29
CA LEU A 19 16.68 -13.16 12.23
C LEU A 19 15.16 -13.36 12.35
N TYR A 20 14.62 -14.41 11.72
CA TYR A 20 13.28 -14.93 11.93
C TYR A 20 13.32 -16.44 12.19
N ARG A 21 12.31 -16.96 12.89
CA ARG A 21 12.19 -18.39 13.13
C ARG A 21 11.39 -19.04 12.00
N ASP A 22 11.99 -20.01 11.31
CA ASP A 22 11.27 -20.81 10.35
C ASP A 22 10.32 -21.78 11.07
N SER A 23 9.04 -21.75 10.70
CA SER A 23 8.00 -22.61 11.27
C SER A 23 8.18 -24.08 10.84
N ALA A 24 8.80 -24.33 9.69
CA ALA A 24 8.98 -25.69 9.14
C ALA A 24 10.19 -26.41 9.74
N THR A 25 11.33 -25.73 9.86
CA THR A 25 12.59 -26.31 10.35
C THR A 25 12.85 -26.03 11.83
N GLY A 26 12.22 -25.00 12.40
CA GLY A 26 12.46 -24.55 13.77
C GLY A 26 13.80 -23.80 13.94
N ASP A 27 14.57 -23.64 12.86
CA ASP A 27 15.85 -22.95 12.83
C ASP A 27 15.68 -21.43 12.72
N CYS A 28 16.69 -20.69 13.17
CA CYS A 28 16.74 -19.24 13.07
C CYS A 28 17.44 -18.85 11.75
N ILE A 29 16.70 -18.23 10.83
CA ILE A 29 17.19 -17.81 9.51
C ILE A 29 17.38 -16.29 9.51
N GLY A 30 18.45 -15.81 8.87
CA GLY A 30 18.71 -14.38 8.74
C GLY A 30 18.09 -13.74 7.51
N TYR A 31 17.52 -12.54 7.68
CA TYR A 31 17.19 -11.62 6.60
C TYR A 31 18.49 -11.16 5.93
N LYS A 32 18.55 -11.23 4.59
CA LYS A 32 19.77 -10.83 3.87
C LYS A 32 20.00 -9.33 3.97
N ASN A 33 18.92 -8.54 3.98
CA ASN A 33 18.94 -7.09 4.08
C ASN A 33 17.71 -6.54 4.82
N GLN A 34 17.76 -5.29 5.27
CA GLN A 34 16.63 -4.61 5.93
C GLN A 34 15.35 -4.61 5.08
N GLY A 35 15.46 -4.51 3.76
CA GLY A 35 14.29 -4.55 2.88
C GLY A 35 13.59 -5.89 2.74
N GLU A 36 14.27 -7.00 3.05
CA GLU A 36 13.62 -8.31 3.09
C GLU A 36 12.76 -8.43 4.35
N LYS A 37 13.27 -7.94 5.49
CA LYS A 37 12.49 -7.81 6.73
C LYS A 37 11.30 -6.86 6.57
N ALA A 38 11.49 -5.75 5.87
CA ALA A 38 10.39 -4.83 5.56
C ALA A 38 9.36 -5.43 4.60
N ALA A 39 9.70 -6.48 3.85
CA ALA A 39 8.79 -7.17 2.96
C ALA A 39 7.97 -8.25 3.67
N ALA A 40 8.62 -9.07 4.51
CA ALA A 40 7.99 -10.16 5.22
C ALA A 40 8.62 -10.37 6.60
N ASP A 41 7.78 -10.49 7.62
CA ASP A 41 8.15 -10.91 8.97
C ASP A 41 7.28 -12.08 9.42
N TYR A 42 7.94 -13.23 9.59
CA TYR A 42 7.32 -14.51 9.92
C TYR A 42 7.09 -14.70 11.42
N ASP A 43 7.68 -13.86 12.28
CA ASP A 43 7.48 -13.93 13.72
C ASP A 43 6.17 -13.24 14.15
N GLN A 44 5.67 -12.33 13.32
CA GLN A 44 4.43 -11.59 13.60
C GLN A 44 3.21 -12.46 13.33
N THR A 45 2.38 -12.62 14.35
CA THR A 45 1.07 -13.27 14.21
C THR A 45 0.05 -12.29 13.63
N ILE A 46 -0.66 -12.70 12.58
CA ILE A 46 -1.75 -11.91 12.00
C ILE A 46 -2.93 -11.86 12.97
N ASP A 47 -3.38 -10.66 13.31
CA ASP A 47 -4.61 -10.43 14.05
C ASP A 47 -5.77 -10.21 13.06
N SER A 48 -6.80 -11.06 13.16
CA SER A 48 -7.96 -11.01 12.28
C SER A 48 -8.83 -9.78 12.52
N GLY A 49 -8.87 -9.24 13.74
CA GLY A 49 -9.58 -8.01 14.08
C GLY A 49 -8.91 -6.78 13.47
N ASN A 50 -7.59 -6.67 13.58
CA ASN A 50 -6.82 -5.61 12.94
C ASN A 50 -6.96 -5.67 11.42
N THR A 51 -6.91 -6.87 10.86
CA THR A 51 -7.09 -7.08 9.41
C THR A 51 -8.49 -6.67 8.95
N ALA A 52 -9.54 -7.06 9.67
CA ALA A 52 -10.93 -6.70 9.37
C ALA A 52 -11.15 -5.18 9.46
N TRP A 53 -10.57 -4.53 10.47
CA TRP A 53 -10.62 -3.08 10.60
C TRP A 53 -9.92 -2.38 9.45
N MET A 54 -8.73 -2.84 9.05
CA MET A 54 -8.00 -2.26 7.92
C MET A 54 -8.72 -2.41 6.59
N LEU A 55 -9.38 -3.55 6.35
CA LEU A 55 -10.21 -3.73 5.16
C LEU A 55 -11.43 -2.80 5.17
N THR A 56 -12.06 -2.62 6.33
CA THR A 56 -13.19 -1.70 6.50
C THR A 56 -12.74 -0.25 6.30
N ALA A 57 -11.62 0.15 6.89
CA ALA A 57 -11.02 1.47 6.69
C ALA A 57 -10.68 1.72 5.22
N SER A 58 -10.12 0.72 4.53
CA SER A 58 -9.84 0.80 3.09
C SER A 58 -11.12 1.00 2.26
N ALA A 59 -12.21 0.30 2.60
CA ALA A 59 -13.50 0.49 1.94
C ALA A 59 -14.09 1.88 2.18
N LEU A 60 -13.92 2.44 3.38
CA LEU A 60 -14.35 3.82 3.68
C LEU A 60 -13.59 4.84 2.84
N VAL A 61 -12.26 4.69 2.70
CA VAL A 61 -11.46 5.60 1.85
C VAL A 61 -11.82 5.41 0.37
N MET A 62 -12.07 4.18 -0.08
CA MET A 62 -12.51 3.91 -1.45
C MET A 62 -13.81 4.66 -1.82
N ILE A 63 -14.74 4.83 -0.87
CA ILE A 63 -15.98 5.58 -1.06
C ILE A 63 -15.72 7.10 -1.16
N MET A 64 -14.63 7.61 -0.61
CA MET A 64 -14.29 9.03 -0.71
C MET A 64 -13.98 9.44 -2.14
N THR A 65 -13.32 8.59 -2.95
CA THR A 65 -12.96 8.91 -4.34
C THR A 65 -14.17 9.27 -5.22
N PRO A 66 -15.25 8.46 -5.30
CA PRO A 66 -16.46 8.89 -6.00
C PRO A 66 -17.18 10.05 -5.28
N GLY A 67 -17.12 10.13 -3.95
CA GLY A 67 -17.67 11.26 -3.18
C GLY A 67 -17.07 12.61 -3.62
N VAL A 68 -15.75 12.66 -3.76
CA VAL A 68 -14.99 13.82 -4.23
C VAL A 68 -15.29 14.11 -5.71
N ALA A 69 -15.40 13.07 -6.54
CA ALA A 69 -15.76 13.22 -7.95
C ALA A 69 -17.14 13.90 -8.12
N PHE A 70 -18.14 13.45 -7.37
CA PHE A 70 -19.47 14.08 -7.40
C PHE A 70 -19.46 15.48 -6.81
N PHE A 71 -18.70 15.71 -5.75
CA PHE A 71 -18.54 17.03 -5.15
C PHE A 71 -17.98 18.05 -6.15
N TYR A 72 -16.88 17.72 -6.83
CA TYR A 72 -16.31 18.62 -7.83
C TYR A 72 -17.15 18.74 -9.10
N ALA A 73 -17.82 17.67 -9.52
CA ALA A 73 -18.75 17.74 -10.65
C ALA A 73 -19.94 18.65 -10.37
N GLY A 74 -20.46 18.66 -9.13
CA GLY A 74 -21.52 19.58 -8.71
C GLY A 74 -21.08 21.05 -8.68
N LEU A 75 -19.81 21.32 -8.34
CA LEU A 75 -19.24 22.67 -8.35
C LEU A 75 -18.86 23.16 -9.76
N ALA A 76 -18.52 22.25 -10.67
CA ALA A 76 -18.06 22.55 -12.03
C ALA A 76 -19.16 23.09 -12.96
N GLY A 77 -20.43 22.97 -12.56
CA GLY A 77 -21.58 23.29 -13.40
C GLY A 77 -21.99 22.15 -14.33
N GLU A 78 -23.26 22.17 -14.75
CA GLU A 78 -23.90 21.06 -15.48
C GLU A 78 -23.19 20.73 -16.81
N GLU A 79 -22.67 21.75 -17.50
CA GLU A 79 -21.99 21.58 -18.79
C GLU A 79 -20.68 20.77 -18.67
N MET A 80 -20.00 20.85 -17.52
CA MET A 80 -18.69 20.23 -17.30
C MET A 80 -18.74 19.06 -16.31
N ALA A 81 -19.91 18.76 -15.74
CA ALA A 81 -20.09 17.71 -14.75
C ALA A 81 -19.66 16.33 -15.28
N SER A 82 -20.10 15.95 -16.49
CA SER A 82 -19.76 14.65 -17.10
C SER A 82 -18.25 14.47 -17.30
N ASN A 83 -17.58 15.50 -17.81
CA ASN A 83 -16.14 15.48 -18.05
C ASN A 83 -15.36 15.38 -16.72
N THR A 84 -15.81 16.09 -15.69
CA THR A 84 -15.18 16.08 -14.35
C THR A 84 -15.28 14.71 -13.70
N ILE A 85 -16.46 14.07 -13.76
CA ILE A 85 -16.66 12.70 -13.26
C ILE A 85 -15.73 11.72 -14.00
N MET A 86 -15.69 11.80 -15.32
CA MET A 86 -14.83 10.92 -16.13
C MET A 86 -13.34 11.11 -15.81
N MET A 87 -12.90 12.35 -15.60
CA MET A 87 -11.54 12.66 -15.16
C MET A 87 -11.19 11.95 -13.85
N SER A 88 -12.05 12.00 -12.84
CA SER A 88 -11.78 11.37 -11.54
C SER A 88 -11.80 9.84 -11.58
N PHE A 89 -12.74 9.23 -12.31
CA PHE A 89 -12.81 7.76 -12.43
C PHE A 89 -11.65 7.17 -13.24
N VAL A 90 -11.26 7.82 -14.34
CA VAL A 90 -10.14 7.35 -15.15
C VAL A 90 -8.81 7.56 -14.43
N SER A 91 -8.63 8.67 -13.71
CA SER A 91 -7.43 8.85 -12.88
C SER A 91 -7.33 7.82 -11.75
N MET A 92 -8.46 7.48 -11.11
CA MET A 92 -8.49 6.44 -10.09
C MET A 92 -8.03 5.08 -10.64
N ALA A 93 -8.55 4.67 -11.80
CA ALA A 93 -8.15 3.42 -12.43
C ALA A 93 -6.66 3.43 -12.84
N MET A 94 -6.19 4.53 -13.45
CA MET A 94 -4.80 4.67 -13.86
C MET A 94 -3.84 4.59 -12.67
N VAL A 95 -4.08 5.37 -11.62
CA VAL A 95 -3.19 5.42 -10.45
C VAL A 95 -3.23 4.10 -9.68
N THR A 96 -4.36 3.41 -9.62
CA THR A 96 -4.41 2.05 -9.06
C THR A 96 -3.45 1.10 -9.77
N ILE A 97 -3.42 1.13 -11.11
CA ILE A 97 -2.52 0.29 -11.92
C ILE A 97 -1.06 0.74 -11.78
N GLN A 98 -0.80 2.05 -11.83
CA GLN A 98 0.56 2.61 -11.72
C GLN A 98 1.16 2.38 -10.32
N PHE A 99 0.35 2.53 -9.27
CA PHE A 99 0.76 2.27 -7.89
C PHE A 99 1.03 0.78 -7.65
N TRP A 100 0.22 -0.11 -8.22
CA TRP A 100 0.51 -1.55 -8.23
C TRP A 100 1.81 -1.89 -8.98
N ALA A 101 2.03 -1.27 -10.15
CA ALA A 101 3.17 -1.56 -11.01
C ALA A 101 4.51 -1.17 -10.36
N PHE A 102 4.61 0.06 -9.84
CA PHE A 102 5.85 0.53 -9.19
C PHE A 102 5.63 1.57 -8.10
N GLY A 103 4.51 2.29 -8.05
CA GLY A 103 4.32 3.38 -7.07
C GLY A 103 4.38 2.91 -5.61
N TYR A 104 3.87 1.72 -5.30
CA TYR A 104 3.98 1.13 -3.96
C TYR A 104 5.44 0.88 -3.57
N SER A 105 6.23 0.31 -4.49
CA SER A 105 7.66 0.10 -4.29
C SER A 105 8.45 1.41 -4.23
N ALA A 106 8.01 2.45 -4.94
CA ALA A 106 8.65 3.77 -4.89
C ALA A 106 8.43 4.45 -3.53
N ALA A 107 7.25 4.29 -2.93
CA ALA A 107 6.88 4.93 -1.67
C ALA A 107 7.38 4.16 -0.43
N PHE A 108 7.30 2.83 -0.45
CA PHE A 108 7.56 1.98 0.72
C PHE A 108 8.74 1.03 0.55
N GLY A 109 9.28 0.89 -0.67
CA GLY A 109 10.39 0.01 -0.95
C GLY A 109 11.72 0.56 -0.45
N THR A 110 12.48 -0.28 0.25
CA THR A 110 13.80 0.07 0.80
C THR A 110 14.96 -0.37 -0.11
N GLN A 111 14.70 -1.18 -1.13
CA GLN A 111 15.70 -1.71 -2.09
C GLN A 111 15.62 -1.05 -3.47
N GLY A 112 15.01 0.14 -3.56
CA GLY A 112 14.84 0.90 -4.80
C GLY A 112 13.42 0.88 -5.36
N VAL A 113 13.19 1.72 -6.38
CA VAL A 113 11.87 2.04 -6.95
C VAL A 113 11.12 0.81 -7.51
N PHE A 114 11.83 -0.25 -7.90
CA PHE A 114 11.24 -1.47 -8.47
C PHE A 114 11.40 -2.71 -7.57
N GLY A 115 11.89 -2.57 -6.34
CA GLY A 115 12.15 -3.70 -5.44
C GLY A 115 10.91 -4.55 -5.13
N TRP A 116 9.73 -3.93 -5.09
CA TRP A 116 8.43 -4.56 -4.87
C TRP A 116 7.45 -4.30 -6.02
N ALA A 117 7.96 -4.08 -7.24
CA ALA A 117 7.15 -3.87 -8.42
C ALA A 117 6.16 -5.04 -8.63
N GLY A 118 4.90 -4.72 -8.93
CA GLY A 118 3.84 -5.72 -9.13
C GLY A 118 3.50 -6.53 -7.87
N TYR A 119 3.76 -5.98 -6.68
CA TYR A 119 3.61 -6.66 -5.38
C TYR A 119 4.51 -7.90 -5.23
N ASN A 120 5.65 -7.91 -5.91
CA ASN A 120 6.67 -8.91 -5.64
C ASN A 120 7.17 -8.75 -4.20
N HIS A 121 7.13 -9.83 -3.42
CA HIS A 121 7.40 -9.83 -1.97
C HIS A 121 6.39 -9.06 -1.09
N VAL A 122 5.22 -8.71 -1.61
CA VAL A 122 4.13 -8.06 -0.85
C VAL A 122 2.92 -9.00 -0.88
N GLY A 123 2.73 -9.78 0.18
CA GLY A 123 1.75 -10.87 0.20
C GLY A 123 1.02 -11.02 1.53
N GLU A 124 0.66 -12.25 1.86
CA GLU A 124 -0.08 -12.58 3.08
C GLU A 124 0.78 -12.46 4.35
N THR A 125 2.10 -12.58 4.22
CA THR A 125 3.03 -12.38 5.32
C THR A 125 3.00 -10.92 5.80
N PRO A 126 2.89 -10.66 7.11
CA PRO A 126 3.02 -9.31 7.64
C PRO A 126 4.36 -8.70 7.26
N SER A 127 4.43 -7.38 7.16
CA SER A 127 5.72 -6.70 7.06
C SER A 127 6.30 -6.50 8.46
N GLY A 128 7.62 -6.64 8.59
CA GLY A 128 8.35 -6.36 9.83
C GLY A 128 8.55 -4.87 10.09
N THR A 129 8.01 -3.99 9.24
CA THR A 129 8.15 -2.53 9.34
C THR A 129 6.82 -1.80 9.15
N TYR A 130 5.96 -2.26 8.25
CA TYR A 130 4.73 -1.59 7.86
C TYR A 130 3.51 -2.44 8.22
N GLY A 131 2.63 -1.93 9.09
CA GLY A 131 1.44 -2.68 9.48
C GLY A 131 1.77 -4.02 10.14
N THR A 132 2.55 -3.99 11.22
CA THR A 132 2.87 -5.19 12.00
C THR A 132 1.57 -5.85 12.50
N GLY A 133 1.40 -7.15 12.27
CA GLY A 133 0.22 -7.90 12.69
C GLY A 133 -0.98 -7.86 11.73
N ILE A 134 -0.82 -7.28 10.53
CA ILE A 134 -1.76 -7.42 9.40
C ILE A 134 -1.01 -7.94 8.17
N PRO A 135 -1.69 -8.60 7.20
CA PRO A 135 -1.08 -8.97 5.95
C PRO A 135 -0.51 -7.75 5.21
N HIS A 136 0.70 -7.86 4.68
CA HIS A 136 1.36 -6.74 4.01
C HIS A 136 0.54 -6.25 2.79
N ILE A 137 -0.13 -7.17 2.09
CA ILE A 137 -1.03 -6.84 0.99
C ILE A 137 -2.23 -5.97 1.42
N VAL A 138 -2.74 -6.13 2.64
CA VAL A 138 -3.85 -5.31 3.16
C VAL A 138 -3.37 -3.88 3.44
N TYR A 139 -2.15 -3.74 3.95
CA TYR A 139 -1.52 -2.42 4.09
C TYR A 139 -1.30 -1.76 2.72
N ALA A 140 -0.78 -2.50 1.73
CA ALA A 140 -0.61 -1.99 0.37
C ALA A 140 -1.94 -1.55 -0.27
N PHE A 141 -3.00 -2.32 -0.07
CA PHE A 141 -4.34 -2.00 -0.54
C PHE A 141 -4.89 -0.70 0.08
N PHE A 142 -4.69 -0.51 1.40
CA PHE A 142 -5.06 0.71 2.10
C PHE A 142 -4.33 1.93 1.52
N GLN A 143 -3.01 1.82 1.32
CA GLN A 143 -2.19 2.90 0.74
C GLN A 143 -2.58 3.22 -0.71
N THR A 144 -2.98 2.21 -1.48
CA THR A 144 -3.47 2.40 -2.85
C THR A 144 -4.70 3.32 -2.88
N GLN A 145 -5.55 3.31 -1.85
CA GLN A 145 -6.72 4.21 -1.80
C GLN A 145 -6.30 5.68 -1.62
N PHE A 146 -5.27 5.95 -0.80
CA PHE A 146 -4.71 7.30 -0.65
C PHE A 146 -4.00 7.76 -1.91
N ALA A 147 -3.26 6.88 -2.58
CA ALA A 147 -2.69 7.21 -3.88
C ALA A 147 -3.79 7.56 -4.89
N ALA A 148 -4.88 6.78 -4.94
CA ALA A 148 -5.97 6.97 -5.90
C ALA A 148 -6.83 8.23 -5.67
N ILE A 149 -6.99 8.71 -4.42
CA ILE A 149 -7.78 9.92 -4.13
C ILE A 149 -7.04 11.22 -4.49
N THR A 150 -5.72 11.26 -4.36
CA THR A 150 -4.92 12.48 -4.61
C THR A 150 -5.08 13.09 -6.01
N PRO A 151 -5.04 12.34 -7.14
CA PRO A 151 -5.29 12.92 -8.45
C PRO A 151 -6.75 13.39 -8.61
N ALA A 152 -7.71 12.76 -7.91
CA ALA A 152 -9.11 13.17 -7.95
C ALA A 152 -9.31 14.53 -7.27
N GLU A 153 -8.61 14.81 -6.17
CA GLU A 153 -8.61 16.14 -5.54
C GLU A 153 -7.93 17.18 -6.43
N LEU A 154 -6.80 16.81 -7.05
CA LEU A 154 -6.11 17.69 -7.98
C LEU A 154 -7.00 18.06 -9.18
N SER A 155 -7.79 17.09 -9.68
CA SER A 155 -8.74 17.28 -10.79
C SER A 155 -9.75 18.40 -10.52
N GLY A 156 -10.18 18.55 -9.26
CA GLY A 156 -11.12 19.58 -8.84
C GLY A 156 -10.61 21.01 -9.03
N GLY A 157 -9.29 21.24 -8.93
CA GLY A 157 -8.69 22.58 -9.09
C GLY A 157 -8.46 23.01 -10.55
N ILE A 158 -8.49 22.06 -11.47
CA ILE A 158 -8.11 22.25 -12.89
C ILE A 158 -9.29 22.04 -13.84
N VAL A 159 -10.49 21.79 -13.30
CA VAL A 159 -11.71 21.61 -14.08
C VAL A 159 -11.91 22.80 -15.02
N GLY A 160 -12.20 22.49 -16.30
CA GLY A 160 -12.42 23.50 -17.35
C GLY A 160 -11.16 24.21 -17.85
N ARG A 161 -9.96 23.90 -17.33
CA ARG A 161 -8.70 24.57 -17.69
C ARG A 161 -7.69 23.67 -18.41
N MET A 162 -7.92 22.36 -18.44
CA MET A 162 -7.05 21.39 -19.13
C MET A 162 -7.82 20.41 -20.00
N LYS A 163 -7.19 19.95 -21.09
CA LYS A 163 -7.70 18.86 -21.92
C LYS A 163 -7.53 17.52 -21.21
N PHE A 164 -8.49 16.62 -21.40
CA PHE A 164 -8.49 15.28 -20.79
C PHE A 164 -7.19 14.50 -21.02
N GLY A 165 -6.68 14.45 -22.26
CA GLY A 165 -5.44 13.73 -22.56
C GLY A 165 -4.20 14.31 -21.86
N THR A 166 -4.09 15.65 -21.76
CA THR A 166 -3.00 16.31 -21.03
C THR A 166 -3.07 16.00 -19.54
N TYR A 167 -4.27 15.97 -18.97
CA TYR A 167 -4.51 15.60 -17.57
C TYR A 167 -4.06 14.17 -17.25
N LEU A 168 -4.33 13.20 -18.14
CA LEU A 168 -3.92 11.82 -17.95
C LEU A 168 -2.38 11.66 -17.91
N ILE A 169 -1.68 12.30 -18.84
CA ILE A 169 -0.20 12.27 -18.86
C ILE A 169 0.37 12.97 -17.62
N PHE A 170 -0.23 14.10 -17.24
CA PHE A 170 0.18 14.84 -16.05
C PHE A 170 0.07 13.97 -14.78
N ILE A 171 -1.06 13.30 -14.58
CA ILE A 171 -1.24 12.44 -13.41
C ILE A 171 -0.24 11.29 -13.41
N PHE A 172 -0.07 10.60 -14.52
CA PHE A 172 0.84 9.47 -14.60
C PHE A 172 2.29 9.83 -14.24
N LEU A 173 2.72 11.06 -14.55
CA LEU A 173 4.05 11.57 -14.21
C LEU A 173 4.12 12.20 -12.82
N TRP A 174 2.98 12.61 -12.26
CA TRP A 174 2.90 13.26 -10.96
C TRP A 174 2.83 12.26 -9.80
N THR A 175 2.12 11.14 -9.99
CA THR A 175 2.04 10.03 -9.02
C THR A 175 3.24 9.11 -9.10
#